data_AF-A0A522XNW3-F1
#
_entry.id   AF-A0A522XNW3-F1
#
_cell.length_a   1.000
_cell.length_b   1.000
_cell.length_c   1.000
_cell.angle_alpha   90.00
_cell.angle_beta   90.00
_cell.angle_gamma   90.00
#
_symmetry.space_group_name_H-M   'P 1'
#
loop_
_entity.id
_entity.type
_entity.pdbx_description
1 polymer ?
#
loop_
_entity_poly.entity_id
_entity_poly.type
_entity_poly.pdbx_seq_one_letter_code
_entity_poly.pdbx_strand_id
1 'polypeptide(L)'
;MKISVPILAALAVVSTLAGCSQKPAPSQAPSTQAAPGAAPQTALGRMVAGAIGDAKVKLAKENINLNGQFFSGEHRNVFARVGHKDPADTRPDAELTPSGELLIDGKPVPVNAAQHTMLVQYRQAIMTVAESGMALGVQGADLGGQAIGEVFKGLMSGNPDQIDKNINAQAGKIEAQAMQLCRQLRPVHELQQQLAVAVPQFAPYATLKASDIDDCDKRRGNGNATTTTAAERAEVQQQIRGEIREGIRSAVRGSVEAGTQATSNQNSSQPSAAR
;
A
#
# COMPACT_ATOMS: atom_id res chain seq x y z
N MET A 1 -49.62 21.78 46.91
CA MET A 1 -48.62 21.72 48.01
C MET A 1 -47.31 21.28 47.36
N LYS A 2 -46.32 22.17 47.09
CA LYS A 2 -45.27 22.67 48.01
C LYS A 2 -44.80 21.54 48.96
N ILE A 3 -43.53 21.18 49.07
CA ILE A 3 -42.41 22.02 49.53
C ILE A 3 -41.05 21.44 49.09
N SER A 4 -40.13 22.39 48.93
CA SER A 4 -38.69 22.46 48.63
C SER A 4 -37.68 21.58 49.39
N VAL A 5 -36.49 21.50 48.75
CA VAL A 5 -35.11 21.16 49.21
C VAL A 5 -34.65 22.04 50.39
N PRO A 6 -33.71 21.59 51.27
CA PRO A 6 -32.35 22.20 51.32
C PRO A 6 -31.18 21.24 51.73
N ILE A 7 -29.96 21.33 51.15
CA ILE A 7 -28.72 22.10 51.50
C ILE A 7 -27.88 21.57 52.72
N LEU A 8 -26.54 21.60 52.55
CA LEU A 8 -25.39 21.57 53.50
C LEU A 8 -24.78 20.18 53.82
N ALA A 9 -23.47 19.96 54.01
CA ALA A 9 -22.21 20.68 53.74
C ALA A 9 -21.02 19.76 54.16
N ALA A 10 -19.87 19.94 53.50
CA ALA A 10 -18.46 19.75 53.92
C ALA A 10 -18.04 18.75 55.05
N LEU A 11 -16.98 17.94 54.82
CA LEU A 11 -15.68 18.02 55.56
C LEU A 11 -14.59 17.01 55.08
N ALA A 12 -13.41 17.58 54.77
CA ALA A 12 -12.00 17.19 55.04
C ALA A 12 -11.48 15.73 55.11
N VAL A 13 -10.46 15.47 54.27
CA VAL A 13 -9.06 15.00 54.53
C VAL A 13 -8.80 13.82 55.48
N VAL A 14 -8.17 12.74 54.96
CA VAL A 14 -7.01 12.07 55.58
C VAL A 14 -6.07 11.51 54.50
N SER A 15 -4.83 11.96 54.52
CA SER A 15 -3.68 11.41 53.79
C SER A 15 -3.13 10.19 54.53
N THR A 16 -2.75 9.13 53.82
CA THR A 16 -1.73 8.18 54.31
C THR A 16 -0.67 7.94 53.24
N LEU A 17 0.57 8.24 53.61
CA LEU A 17 1.80 7.90 52.90
C LEU A 17 2.04 6.39 53.03
N ALA A 18 2.30 5.73 51.91
CA ALA A 18 3.05 4.48 51.88
C ALA A 18 4.29 4.71 51.00
N GLY A 19 5.42 5.01 51.65
CA GLY A 19 6.73 5.02 51.01
C GLY A 19 7.32 3.61 51.06
N CYS A 20 7.60 3.04 49.89
CA CYS A 20 8.53 1.92 49.74
C CYS A 20 9.48 2.24 48.59
N SER A 21 10.77 2.15 48.91
CA SER A 21 11.91 2.40 48.04
C SER A 21 11.98 1.35 46.92
N GLN A 22 11.71 1.74 45.67
CA GLN A 22 12.11 0.94 44.50
C GLN A 22 13.34 1.57 43.83
N LYS A 23 14.43 0.81 43.88
CA LYS A 23 15.66 0.93 43.10
C LYS A 23 15.34 1.23 41.61
N PRO A 24 15.98 2.21 40.96
CA PRO A 24 15.71 2.48 39.55
C PRO A 24 16.14 1.28 38.72
N ALA A 25 15.18 0.67 38.02
CA ALA A 25 15.45 -0.25 36.92
C ALA A 25 16.15 0.53 35.79
N PRO A 26 17.06 -0.11 35.02
CA PRO A 26 17.74 0.57 33.93
C PRO A 26 16.72 1.08 32.91
N SER A 27 16.86 2.35 32.56
CA SER A 27 16.09 3.04 31.54
C SER A 27 15.91 2.17 30.30
N GLN A 28 14.67 1.76 30.04
CA GLN A 28 14.29 1.36 28.69
C GLN A 28 14.50 2.58 27.81
N ALA A 29 15.46 2.50 26.89
CA ALA A 29 15.55 3.44 25.78
C ALA A 29 14.17 3.53 25.11
N PRO A 30 13.73 4.71 24.65
CA PRO A 30 12.43 4.84 24.02
C PRO A 30 12.42 3.94 22.78
N SER A 31 11.78 2.78 22.88
CA SER A 31 11.31 2.07 21.71
C SER A 31 10.31 3.02 21.06
N THR A 32 10.70 3.65 19.96
CA THR A 32 9.82 4.47 19.13
C THR A 32 8.76 3.53 18.55
N GLN A 33 7.76 3.26 19.37
CA GLN A 33 6.54 2.57 19.00
C GLN A 33 5.81 3.51 18.05
N ALA A 34 5.89 3.25 16.75
CA ALA A 34 4.97 3.85 15.81
C ALA A 34 3.57 3.31 16.12
N ALA A 35 2.73 4.17 16.71
CA ALA A 35 1.30 3.94 16.79
C ALA A 35 0.71 3.78 15.38
N PRO A 36 -0.40 3.05 15.21
CA PRO A 36 -1.12 3.04 13.94
C PRO A 36 -1.52 4.47 13.59
N GLY A 37 -0.99 5.00 12.47
CA GLY A 37 -1.17 6.39 12.05
C GLY A 37 0.04 7.31 12.27
N ALA A 38 1.18 6.81 12.76
CA ALA A 38 2.42 7.58 12.80
C ALA A 38 2.90 7.92 11.38
N ALA A 39 3.40 9.16 11.19
CA ALA A 39 3.95 9.60 9.91
C ALA A 39 5.17 8.74 9.49
N PRO A 40 5.37 8.50 8.18
CA PRO A 40 6.49 7.71 7.69
C PRO A 40 7.83 8.34 8.07
N GLN A 41 8.76 7.52 8.55
CA GLN A 41 10.02 8.00 9.10
C GLN A 41 11.13 8.11 8.05
N THR A 42 11.01 7.35 6.96
CA THR A 42 12.02 7.28 5.89
C THR A 42 11.71 8.25 4.76
N ALA A 43 12.74 8.61 3.99
CA ALA A 43 12.56 9.44 2.80
C ALA A 43 11.67 8.74 1.75
N LEU A 44 11.85 7.42 1.57
CA LEU A 44 11.02 6.61 0.68
C LEU A 44 9.56 6.59 1.16
N GLY A 45 9.32 6.31 2.45
CA GLY A 45 7.98 6.32 3.03
C GLY A 45 7.27 7.67 2.90
N ARG A 46 7.99 8.78 3.10
CA ARG A 46 7.43 10.13 2.88
C ARG A 46 7.07 10.42 1.43
N MET A 47 7.95 10.03 0.49
CA MET A 47 7.68 10.19 -0.95
C MET A 47 6.42 9.40 -1.35
N VAL A 48 6.32 8.14 -0.93
CA VAL A 48 5.14 7.31 -1.20
C VAL A 48 3.90 7.89 -0.53
N ALA A 49 3.99 8.37 0.72
CA ALA A 49 2.86 9.01 1.40
C ALA A 49 2.37 10.28 0.70
N GLY A 50 3.28 11.09 0.13
CA GLY A 50 2.92 12.26 -0.68
C GLY A 50 2.13 11.85 -1.92
N ALA A 51 2.66 10.91 -2.71
CA ALA A 51 1.99 10.41 -3.91
C ALA A 51 0.64 9.73 -3.60
N ILE A 52 0.55 9.02 -2.48
CA ILE A 52 -0.70 8.44 -1.98
C ILE A 52 -1.69 9.52 -1.54
N GLY A 53 -1.22 10.61 -0.92
CA GLY A 53 -2.06 11.77 -0.59
C GLY A 53 -2.73 12.35 -1.84
N ASP A 54 -1.94 12.56 -2.90
CA ASP A 54 -2.46 13.01 -4.20
C ASP A 54 -3.44 12.00 -4.81
N ALA A 55 -3.12 10.70 -4.72
CA ALA A 55 -4.00 9.63 -5.19
C ALA A 55 -5.34 9.60 -4.45
N LYS A 56 -5.36 9.83 -3.12
CA LYS A 56 -6.60 9.95 -2.34
C LYS A 56 -7.46 11.12 -2.81
N VAL A 57 -6.84 12.28 -3.08
CA VAL A 57 -7.55 13.46 -3.59
C VAL A 57 -8.15 13.17 -4.97
N LYS A 58 -7.40 12.50 -5.86
CA LYS A 58 -7.90 12.11 -7.18
C LYS A 58 -9.03 11.08 -7.07
N LEU A 59 -8.86 10.04 -6.27
CA LEU A 59 -9.88 9.01 -6.05
C LEU A 59 -11.22 9.59 -5.57
N ALA A 60 -11.18 10.63 -4.74
CA ALA A 60 -12.39 11.31 -4.29
C ALA A 60 -13.08 12.13 -5.39
N LYS A 61 -12.32 12.63 -6.38
CA LYS A 61 -12.80 13.57 -7.40
C LYS A 61 -13.07 12.94 -8.76
N GLU A 62 -12.43 11.82 -9.06
CA GLU A 62 -12.49 11.14 -10.36
C GLU A 62 -13.47 9.96 -10.32
N ASN A 63 -13.88 9.54 -11.52
CA ASN A 63 -14.70 8.36 -11.69
C ASN A 63 -13.91 7.10 -11.32
N ILE A 64 -14.58 6.14 -10.67
CA ILE A 64 -14.01 4.83 -10.39
C ILE A 64 -14.37 3.93 -11.57
N ASN A 65 -13.36 3.46 -12.29
CA ASN A 65 -13.56 2.49 -13.36
C ASN A 65 -13.84 1.10 -12.77
N LEU A 66 -14.91 0.46 -13.25
CA LEU A 66 -15.43 -0.83 -12.80
C LEU A 66 -14.96 -2.01 -13.69
N ASN A 67 -14.26 -1.74 -14.79
CA ASN A 67 -13.62 -2.76 -15.62
C ASN A 67 -12.30 -3.26 -15.00
N GLY A 68 -11.75 -2.54 -14.02
CA GLY A 68 -10.56 -2.94 -13.29
C GLY A 68 -10.77 -4.28 -12.57
N GLN A 69 -9.79 -5.18 -12.68
CA GLN A 69 -9.79 -6.42 -11.91
C GLN A 69 -9.34 -6.15 -10.47
N PHE A 70 -10.24 -6.32 -9.51
CA PHE A 70 -9.91 -6.17 -8.09
C PHE A 70 -8.95 -7.26 -7.57
N PHE A 71 -8.72 -8.37 -8.28
CA PHE A 71 -7.85 -9.46 -7.78
C PHE A 71 -7.05 -10.11 -8.91
N SER A 72 -5.73 -10.24 -8.72
CA SER A 72 -4.92 -11.16 -9.52
C SER A 72 -4.51 -12.36 -8.66
N GLY A 73 -5.14 -13.51 -8.91
CA GLY A 73 -4.70 -14.82 -8.45
C GLY A 73 -3.66 -15.44 -9.40
N GLU A 74 -2.77 -16.25 -8.83
CA GLU A 74 -1.56 -16.91 -9.36
C GLU A 74 -0.56 -15.98 -10.09
N HIS A 75 0.59 -15.70 -9.44
CA HIS A 75 1.79 -15.01 -9.95
C HIS A 75 1.91 -13.48 -9.84
N ARG A 76 0.89 -12.73 -9.39
CA ARG A 76 1.04 -11.28 -9.12
C ARG A 76 0.47 -10.89 -7.77
N ASN A 77 1.34 -10.36 -6.90
CA ASN A 77 1.05 -9.95 -5.52
C ASN A 77 0.14 -8.70 -5.39
N VAL A 78 -0.73 -8.44 -6.37
CA VAL A 78 -1.58 -7.24 -6.39
C VAL A 78 -2.94 -7.59 -5.80
N PHE A 79 -3.21 -7.01 -4.63
CA PHE A 79 -4.44 -7.24 -3.86
C PHE A 79 -5.66 -6.44 -4.32
N ALA A 80 -5.44 -5.38 -5.10
CA ALA A 80 -6.49 -4.56 -5.69
C ALA A 80 -5.93 -3.78 -6.88
N ARG A 81 -6.53 -3.92 -8.07
CA ARG A 81 -6.41 -2.90 -9.13
C ARG A 81 -7.75 -2.24 -9.32
N VAL A 82 -7.81 -0.96 -8.98
CA VAL A 82 -8.86 -0.06 -9.44
C VAL A 82 -8.34 0.60 -10.72
N GLY A 83 -9.12 0.59 -11.80
CA GLY A 83 -8.71 1.22 -13.06
C GLY A 83 -8.53 0.24 -14.21
N HIS A 84 -7.27 -0.04 -14.58
CA HIS A 84 -6.92 -0.58 -15.91
C HIS A 84 -7.74 -1.82 -16.32
N LYS A 85 -8.54 -1.62 -17.37
CA LYS A 85 -9.22 -2.65 -18.13
C LYS A 85 -8.21 -3.64 -18.69
N ASP A 86 -8.48 -4.92 -18.49
CA ASP A 86 -7.73 -5.98 -19.16
C ASP A 86 -7.92 -5.83 -20.68
N PRO A 87 -6.86 -5.86 -21.52
CA PRO A 87 -7.02 -5.82 -22.98
C PRO A 87 -7.95 -6.91 -23.54
N ALA A 88 -8.11 -8.02 -22.82
CA ALA A 88 -9.04 -9.10 -23.16
C ALA A 88 -10.49 -8.82 -22.71
N ASP A 89 -10.73 -7.82 -21.87
CA ASP A 89 -12.08 -7.41 -21.47
C ASP A 89 -12.75 -6.64 -22.61
N THR A 90 -13.76 -7.25 -23.22
CA THR A 90 -14.52 -6.65 -24.32
C THR A 90 -15.76 -5.88 -23.86
N ARG A 91 -16.05 -5.82 -22.55
CA ARG A 91 -17.21 -5.09 -22.03
C ARG A 91 -17.05 -3.58 -22.28
N PRO A 92 -18.14 -2.82 -22.46
CA PRO A 92 -18.07 -1.36 -22.46
C PRO A 92 -17.44 -0.84 -21.17
N ASP A 93 -16.84 0.35 -21.23
CA ASP A 93 -16.27 0.96 -20.03
C ASP A 93 -17.41 1.35 -19.08
N ALA A 94 -17.33 0.89 -17.84
CA ALA A 94 -18.24 1.26 -16.78
C ALA A 94 -17.51 2.04 -15.70
N GLU A 95 -18.16 3.10 -15.26
CA GLU A 95 -17.61 4.04 -14.33
C GLU A 95 -18.64 4.41 -13.28
N LEU A 96 -18.17 4.66 -12.06
CA LEU A 96 -18.95 5.20 -10.97
C LEU A 96 -18.47 6.62 -10.70
N THR A 97 -19.34 7.62 -10.83
CA THR A 97 -18.97 9.02 -10.61
C THR A 97 -18.78 9.33 -9.12
N PRO A 98 -18.18 10.48 -8.75
CA PRO A 98 -18.12 10.94 -7.36
C PRO A 98 -19.48 11.05 -6.67
N SER A 99 -20.53 11.40 -7.41
CA SER A 99 -21.90 11.50 -6.91
C SER A 99 -22.61 10.16 -6.76
N GLY A 100 -22.06 9.08 -7.33
CA GLY A 100 -22.67 7.74 -7.31
C GLY A 100 -23.52 7.39 -8.54
N GLU A 101 -23.35 8.11 -9.65
CA GLU A 101 -23.99 7.76 -10.92
C GLU A 101 -23.20 6.65 -11.61
N LEU A 102 -23.92 5.66 -12.15
CA LEU A 102 -23.34 4.61 -12.98
C LEU A 102 -23.32 5.08 -14.44
N LEU A 103 -22.13 5.13 -15.04
CA LEU A 103 -21.93 5.38 -16.46
C LEU A 103 -21.52 4.08 -17.14
N ILE A 104 -22.07 3.79 -18.32
CA ILE A 104 -21.63 2.70 -19.21
C ILE A 104 -21.43 3.30 -20.60
N ASP A 105 -20.24 3.11 -21.19
CA ASP A 105 -19.86 3.74 -22.45
C ASP A 105 -20.01 5.28 -22.37
N GLY A 106 -19.66 5.84 -21.21
CA GLY A 106 -19.82 7.27 -20.88
C GLY A 106 -21.27 7.75 -20.75
N LYS A 107 -22.27 6.87 -20.84
CA LYS A 107 -23.70 7.22 -20.77
C LYS A 107 -24.28 6.88 -19.40
N PRO A 108 -25.07 7.77 -18.79
CA PRO A 108 -25.70 7.50 -17.50
C PRO A 108 -26.72 6.38 -17.63
N VAL A 109 -26.66 5.42 -16.69
CA VAL A 109 -27.66 4.37 -16.54
C VAL A 109 -28.82 4.92 -15.70
N PRO A 110 -30.07 4.88 -16.19
CA PRO A 110 -31.21 5.35 -15.42
C PRO A 110 -31.43 4.45 -14.19
N VAL A 111 -31.42 5.07 -13.02
CA VAL A 111 -31.64 4.40 -11.74
C VAL A 111 -32.65 5.18 -10.90
N ASN A 112 -33.37 4.48 -10.01
CA ASN A 112 -34.22 5.10 -9.01
C ASN A 112 -33.43 5.51 -7.76
N ALA A 113 -34.07 6.20 -6.82
CA ALA A 113 -33.42 6.69 -5.60
C ALA A 113 -32.78 5.57 -4.77
N ALA A 114 -33.44 4.40 -4.65
CA ALA A 114 -32.91 3.29 -3.88
C ALA A 114 -31.65 2.68 -4.53
N GLN A 115 -31.67 2.49 -5.85
CA GLN A 115 -30.52 2.03 -6.63
C GLN A 115 -29.35 3.02 -6.56
N HIS A 116 -29.63 4.33 -6.66
CA HIS A 116 -28.60 5.37 -6.48
C HIS A 116 -27.96 5.30 -5.08
N THR A 117 -28.75 5.13 -4.02
CA THR A 117 -28.22 4.92 -2.67
C THR A 117 -27.29 3.70 -2.60
N MET A 118 -27.64 2.59 -3.23
CA MET A 118 -26.78 1.39 -3.28
C MET A 118 -25.47 1.67 -4.03
N LEU A 119 -25.50 2.40 -5.14
CA LEU A 119 -24.31 2.79 -5.90
C LEU A 119 -23.37 3.69 -5.08
N VAL A 120 -23.90 4.66 -4.34
CA VAL A 120 -23.12 5.49 -3.41
C VAL A 120 -22.48 4.64 -2.31
N GLN A 121 -23.23 3.71 -1.71
CA GLN A 121 -22.69 2.81 -0.68
C GLN A 121 -21.58 1.91 -1.24
N TYR A 122 -21.77 1.37 -2.44
CA TYR A 122 -20.76 0.56 -3.11
C TYR A 122 -19.49 1.37 -3.42
N ARG A 123 -19.64 2.61 -3.90
CA ARG A 123 -18.50 3.53 -4.09
C ARG A 123 -17.71 3.70 -2.80
N GLN A 124 -18.39 4.00 -1.70
CA GLN A 124 -17.77 4.24 -0.41
C GLN A 124 -17.04 3.00 0.12
N ALA A 125 -17.62 1.82 -0.09
CA ALA A 125 -16.99 0.55 0.28
C ALA A 125 -15.70 0.31 -0.51
N ILE A 126 -15.70 0.54 -1.83
CA ILE A 126 -14.48 0.46 -2.67
C ILE A 126 -13.43 1.47 -2.17
N MET A 127 -13.82 2.72 -1.92
CA MET A 127 -12.90 3.75 -1.45
C MET A 127 -12.25 3.36 -0.12
N THR A 128 -13.02 2.77 0.80
CA THR A 128 -12.50 2.33 2.10
C THR A 128 -11.42 1.25 1.96
N VAL A 129 -11.63 0.29 1.07
CA VAL A 129 -10.64 -0.75 0.75
C VAL A 129 -9.41 -0.13 0.09
N ALA A 130 -9.61 0.75 -0.90
CA ALA A 130 -8.52 1.43 -1.59
C ALA A 130 -7.66 2.25 -0.62
N GLU A 131 -8.28 3.00 0.28
CA GLU A 131 -7.57 3.79 1.30
C GLU A 131 -6.79 2.93 2.28
N SER A 132 -7.36 1.80 2.70
CA SER A 132 -6.68 0.85 3.58
C SER A 132 -5.47 0.22 2.87
N GLY A 133 -5.62 -0.15 1.58
CA GLY A 133 -4.52 -0.65 0.75
C GLY A 133 -3.42 0.40 0.52
N MET A 134 -3.80 1.65 0.28
CA MET A 134 -2.86 2.76 0.14
C MET A 134 -2.05 3.01 1.42
N ALA A 135 -2.70 2.99 2.59
CA ALA A 135 -2.03 3.12 3.89
C ALA A 135 -1.06 1.97 4.17
N LEU A 136 -1.43 0.74 3.79
CA LEU A 136 -0.52 -0.41 3.85
C LEU A 136 0.68 -0.25 2.92
N GLY A 137 0.48 0.30 1.71
CA GLY A 137 1.56 0.61 0.78
C GLY A 137 2.58 1.59 1.36
N VAL A 138 2.12 2.63 2.05
CA VAL A 138 3.01 3.59 2.76
C VAL A 138 3.80 2.89 3.85
N GLN A 139 3.15 2.06 4.67
CA GLN A 139 3.84 1.32 5.75
C GLN A 139 4.87 0.33 5.20
N GLY A 140 4.54 -0.38 4.11
CA GLY A 140 5.47 -1.29 3.45
C GLY A 140 6.68 -0.56 2.86
N ALA A 141 6.47 0.60 2.24
CA ALA A 141 7.55 1.43 1.73
C ALA A 141 8.42 2.00 2.86
N ASP A 142 7.82 2.42 3.97
CA ASP A 142 8.55 2.93 5.12
C ASP A 142 9.42 1.84 5.76
N LEU A 143 8.86 0.64 5.96
CA LEU A 143 9.60 -0.51 6.47
C LEU A 143 10.75 -0.91 5.54
N GLY A 144 10.50 -0.93 4.22
CA GLY A 144 11.55 -1.19 3.23
C GLY A 144 12.69 -0.17 3.28
N GLY A 145 12.35 1.12 3.46
CA GLY A 145 13.33 2.17 3.67
C GLY A 145 14.13 2.00 4.97
N GLN A 146 13.48 1.57 6.06
CA GLN A 146 14.13 1.31 7.35
C GLN A 146 15.11 0.15 7.21
N ALA A 147 14.69 -0.95 6.58
CA ALA A 147 15.54 -2.12 6.36
C ALA A 147 16.83 -1.77 5.58
N ILE A 148 16.72 -0.98 4.52
CA ILE A 148 17.90 -0.49 3.78
C ILE A 148 18.81 0.33 4.71
N GLY A 149 18.24 1.28 5.46
CA GLY A 149 19.01 2.10 6.39
C GLY A 149 19.70 1.30 7.50
N GLU A 150 19.05 0.24 7.99
CA GLU A 150 19.62 -0.64 9.01
C GLU A 150 20.71 -1.56 8.46
N VAL A 151 20.62 -2.03 7.21
CA VAL A 151 21.73 -2.76 6.55
C VAL A 151 23.00 -1.90 6.49
N PHE A 152 22.88 -0.63 6.10
CA PHE A 152 24.03 0.30 6.10
C PHE A 152 24.60 0.50 7.52
N LYS A 153 23.74 0.63 8.53
CA LYS A 153 24.19 0.74 9.93
C LYS A 153 24.84 -0.55 10.43
N GLY A 154 24.31 -1.72 10.10
CA GLY A 154 24.84 -3.03 10.49
C GLY A 154 26.24 -3.30 9.94
N LEU A 155 26.51 -2.86 8.70
CA LEU A 155 27.86 -2.87 8.11
C LEU A 155 28.85 -1.98 8.87
N MET A 156 28.38 -0.90 9.51
CA MET A 156 29.21 -0.04 10.37
C MET A 156 29.27 -0.49 11.83
N SER A 157 28.23 -1.10 12.38
CA SER A 157 28.07 -1.36 13.82
C SER A 157 28.33 -2.80 14.26
N GLY A 158 28.36 -3.76 13.32
CA GLY A 158 28.66 -5.17 13.61
C GLY A 158 27.57 -5.92 14.40
N ASN A 159 26.35 -5.38 14.50
CA ASN A 159 25.26 -5.98 15.29
C ASN A 159 23.97 -6.20 14.46
N PRO A 160 23.97 -7.17 13.52
CA PRO A 160 22.85 -7.44 12.61
C PRO A 160 21.64 -8.11 13.30
N ASP A 161 21.84 -8.89 14.36
CA ASP A 161 20.79 -9.76 14.90
C ASP A 161 19.62 -9.01 15.57
N GLN A 162 19.88 -7.81 16.12
CA GLN A 162 18.85 -6.98 16.75
C GLN A 162 18.02 -6.20 15.73
N ILE A 163 18.61 -5.89 14.57
CA ILE A 163 17.98 -5.22 13.42
C ILE A 163 16.90 -6.13 12.83
N ASP A 164 17.25 -7.40 12.60
CA ASP A 164 16.33 -8.38 12.00
C ASP A 164 15.07 -8.60 12.85
N LYS A 165 15.17 -8.60 14.18
CA LYS A 165 14.02 -8.77 15.08
C LYS A 165 13.01 -7.64 14.96
N ASN A 166 13.49 -6.39 14.88
CA ASN A 166 12.61 -5.22 14.80
C ASN A 166 11.92 -5.13 13.44
N ILE A 167 12.64 -5.39 12.35
CA ILE A 167 12.07 -5.42 11.00
C ILE A 167 11.01 -6.51 10.90
N ASN A 168 11.30 -7.73 11.37
CA ASN A 168 10.36 -8.85 11.33
C ASN A 168 9.09 -8.57 12.15
N ALA A 169 9.22 -7.95 13.32
CA ALA A 169 8.07 -7.58 14.14
C ALA A 169 7.19 -6.52 13.45
N GLN A 170 7.79 -5.54 12.76
CA GLN A 170 7.05 -4.55 11.98
C GLN A 170 6.39 -5.18 10.74
N ALA A 171 7.09 -6.07 10.04
CA ALA A 171 6.56 -6.82 8.90
C ALA A 171 5.32 -7.63 9.31
N GLY A 172 5.38 -8.34 10.45
CA GLY A 172 4.24 -9.11 10.96
C GLY A 172 3.02 -8.25 11.29
N LYS A 173 3.21 -7.00 11.74
CA LYS A 173 2.09 -6.05 11.95
C LYS A 173 1.46 -5.63 10.62
N ILE A 174 2.27 -5.31 9.61
CA ILE A 174 1.79 -4.93 8.28
C ILE A 174 1.03 -6.11 7.65
N GLU A 175 1.54 -7.33 7.82
CA GLU A 175 0.88 -8.55 7.36
C GLU A 175 -0.48 -8.75 8.05
N ALA A 176 -0.57 -8.58 9.38
CA ALA A 176 -1.83 -8.67 10.11
C ALA A 176 -2.84 -7.60 9.65
N GLN A 177 -2.40 -6.38 9.35
CA GLN A 177 -3.27 -5.35 8.80
C GLN A 177 -3.68 -5.66 7.36
N ALA A 178 -2.81 -6.27 6.55
CA ALA A 178 -3.17 -6.75 5.21
C ALA A 178 -4.23 -7.87 5.28
N MET A 179 -4.19 -8.74 6.29
CA MET A 179 -5.27 -9.72 6.52
C MET A 179 -6.61 -9.04 6.84
N GLN A 180 -6.59 -7.91 7.53
CA GLN A 180 -7.82 -7.16 7.80
C GLN A 180 -8.44 -6.57 6.53
N LEU A 181 -7.63 -6.27 5.50
CA LEU A 181 -8.12 -5.81 4.20
C LEU A 181 -8.99 -6.87 3.51
N CYS A 182 -8.63 -8.15 3.60
CA CYS A 182 -9.44 -9.26 3.06
C CYS A 182 -10.86 -9.27 3.66
N ARG A 183 -10.98 -8.99 4.96
CA ARG A 183 -12.29 -8.90 5.63
C ARG A 183 -13.13 -7.71 5.17
N GLN A 184 -12.48 -6.60 4.79
CA GLN A 184 -13.15 -5.42 4.23
C GLN A 184 -13.73 -5.66 2.83
N LEU A 185 -13.37 -6.76 2.15
CA LEU A 185 -13.94 -7.12 0.86
C LEU A 185 -15.35 -7.72 0.95
N ARG A 186 -15.73 -8.28 2.10
CA ARG A 186 -17.06 -8.92 2.25
C ARG A 186 -18.21 -7.93 2.08
N PRO A 187 -18.20 -6.74 2.74
CA PRO A 187 -19.23 -5.73 2.49
C PRO A 187 -19.25 -5.24 1.03
N VAL A 188 -18.09 -5.12 0.38
CA VAL A 188 -18.01 -4.75 -1.05
C VAL A 188 -18.72 -5.79 -1.90
N HIS A 189 -18.43 -7.08 -1.67
CA HIS A 189 -19.06 -8.19 -2.38
C HIS A 189 -20.57 -8.24 -2.15
N GLU A 190 -21.03 -8.08 -0.91
CA GLU A 190 -22.47 -8.08 -0.59
C GLU A 190 -23.22 -6.96 -1.33
N LEU A 191 -22.68 -5.74 -1.31
CA LEU A 191 -23.24 -4.60 -2.05
C LEU A 191 -23.22 -4.85 -3.56
N GLN A 192 -22.14 -5.45 -4.06
CA GLN A 192 -22.02 -5.81 -5.47
C GLN A 192 -23.09 -6.81 -5.92
N GLN A 193 -23.37 -7.84 -5.11
CA GLN A 193 -24.41 -8.83 -5.41
C GLN A 193 -25.81 -8.19 -5.37
N GLN A 194 -26.07 -7.33 -4.38
CA GLN A 194 -27.34 -6.59 -4.30
C GLN A 194 -27.53 -5.66 -5.50
N LEU A 195 -26.49 -4.95 -5.91
CA LEU A 195 -26.50 -4.09 -7.09
C LEU A 195 -26.68 -4.89 -8.39
N ALA A 196 -26.06 -6.06 -8.52
CA ALA A 196 -26.21 -6.91 -9.71
C ALA A 196 -27.67 -7.36 -9.90
N VAL A 197 -28.41 -7.59 -8.80
CA VAL A 197 -29.84 -7.91 -8.84
C VAL A 197 -30.69 -6.65 -9.09
N ALA A 198 -30.38 -5.54 -8.41
CA ALA A 198 -31.18 -4.33 -8.47
C ALA A 198 -30.98 -3.52 -9.76
N VAL A 199 -29.80 -3.58 -10.37
CA VAL A 199 -29.39 -2.83 -11.56
C VAL A 199 -28.81 -3.82 -12.58
N PRO A 200 -29.64 -4.37 -13.49
CA PRO A 200 -29.19 -5.41 -14.43
C PRO A 200 -27.99 -5.00 -15.29
N GLN A 201 -27.85 -3.71 -15.62
CA GLN A 201 -26.73 -3.18 -16.40
C GLN A 201 -25.40 -3.20 -15.61
N PHE A 202 -25.46 -3.23 -14.27
CA PHE A 202 -24.29 -3.35 -13.41
C PHE A 202 -23.80 -4.80 -13.28
N ALA A 203 -24.69 -5.79 -13.45
CA ALA A 203 -24.38 -7.20 -13.23
C ALA A 203 -23.11 -7.72 -13.94
N PRO A 204 -22.81 -7.34 -15.20
CA PRO A 204 -21.58 -7.76 -15.86
C PRO A 204 -20.30 -7.28 -15.16
N TYR A 205 -20.37 -6.18 -14.40
CA TYR A 205 -19.25 -5.54 -13.70
C TYR A 205 -19.08 -6.03 -12.26
N ALA A 206 -20.02 -6.85 -11.77
CA ALA A 206 -19.96 -7.51 -10.48
C ALA A 206 -18.95 -8.68 -10.50
N THR A 207 -17.65 -8.36 -10.55
CA THR A 207 -16.58 -9.35 -10.79
C THR A 207 -15.94 -9.94 -9.54
N LEU A 208 -16.01 -9.28 -8.37
CA LEU A 208 -15.52 -9.86 -7.12
C LEU A 208 -16.36 -11.10 -6.78
N LYS A 209 -15.70 -12.24 -6.58
CA LYS A 209 -16.32 -13.52 -6.20
C LYS A 209 -16.06 -13.84 -4.74
N ALA A 210 -16.94 -14.64 -4.13
CA ALA A 210 -16.72 -15.16 -2.79
C ALA A 210 -15.39 -15.94 -2.66
N SER A 211 -15.01 -16.70 -3.69
CA SER A 211 -13.73 -17.42 -3.74
C SER A 211 -12.51 -16.50 -3.65
N ASP A 212 -12.61 -15.28 -4.19
CA ASP A 212 -11.49 -14.33 -4.16
C ASP A 212 -11.24 -13.83 -2.73
N ILE A 213 -12.31 -13.69 -1.93
CA ILE A 213 -12.22 -13.34 -0.51
C ILE A 213 -11.64 -14.50 0.28
N ASP A 214 -12.15 -15.72 0.05
CA ASP A 214 -11.67 -16.93 0.73
C ASP A 214 -10.19 -17.18 0.43
N ASP A 215 -9.77 -16.98 -0.82
CA ASP A 215 -8.37 -17.13 -1.23
C ASP A 215 -7.49 -16.03 -0.65
N CYS A 216 -8.01 -14.80 -0.49
CA CYS A 216 -7.33 -13.72 0.22
C CYS A 216 -7.05 -14.13 1.68
N ASP A 217 -8.04 -14.70 2.37
CA ASP A 217 -7.91 -15.19 3.75
C ASP A 217 -6.93 -16.39 3.85
N LYS A 218 -6.94 -17.31 2.86
CA LYS A 218 -6.11 -18.53 2.86
C LYS A 218 -4.65 -18.30 2.46
N ARG A 219 -4.39 -17.55 1.37
CA ARG A 219 -3.02 -17.35 0.83
C ARG A 219 -2.10 -16.62 1.80
N ARG A 220 -2.66 -15.94 2.82
CA ARG A 220 -1.91 -15.16 3.81
C ARG A 220 -1.82 -15.82 5.19
N GLY A 221 -2.71 -16.77 5.51
CA GLY A 221 -2.60 -17.59 6.73
C GLY A 221 -1.51 -18.66 6.65
N ASN A 222 -1.09 -19.03 5.43
CA ASN A 222 0.10 -19.84 5.21
C ASN A 222 1.30 -18.88 5.15
N GLY A 223 1.72 -18.36 6.31
CA GLY A 223 2.74 -17.33 6.53
C GLY A 223 4.14 -17.75 6.08
N ASN A 224 4.28 -18.08 4.80
CA ASN A 224 5.55 -18.22 4.14
C ASN A 224 5.76 -16.92 3.38
N ALA A 225 6.51 -16.01 4.00
CA ALA A 225 7.20 -14.95 3.30
C ALA A 225 7.99 -15.58 2.14
N THR A 226 7.35 -15.68 0.98
CA THR A 226 7.91 -16.29 -0.22
C THR A 226 8.42 -17.71 0.05
N THR A 227 7.57 -18.72 -0.17
CA THR A 227 8.07 -19.97 -0.77
C THR A 227 8.47 -19.70 -2.22
N THR A 228 9.34 -18.71 -2.45
CA THR A 228 10.28 -18.86 -3.53
C THR A 228 11.11 -20.04 -3.07
N THR A 229 10.91 -21.17 -3.72
CA THR A 229 11.83 -22.28 -3.62
C THR A 229 13.26 -21.73 -3.81
N ALA A 230 14.28 -22.41 -3.26
CA ALA A 230 15.66 -22.01 -3.51
C ALA A 230 15.96 -21.81 -5.01
N ALA A 231 15.22 -22.53 -5.87
CA ALA A 231 15.20 -22.37 -7.31
C ALA A 231 14.63 -21.00 -7.77
N GLU A 232 13.43 -20.61 -7.34
CA GLU A 232 12.85 -19.29 -7.72
C GLU A 232 13.64 -18.11 -7.13
N ARG A 233 14.21 -18.24 -5.92
CA ARG A 233 15.15 -17.25 -5.36
C ARG A 233 16.41 -17.14 -6.21
N ALA A 234 16.95 -18.27 -6.67
CA ALA A 234 18.09 -18.28 -7.57
C ALA A 234 17.75 -17.63 -8.91
N GLU A 235 16.55 -17.85 -9.44
CA GLU A 235 16.08 -17.28 -10.70
C GLU A 235 15.91 -15.75 -10.62
N VAL A 236 15.25 -15.25 -9.57
CA VAL A 236 15.13 -13.80 -9.32
C VAL A 236 16.51 -13.17 -9.09
N GLN A 237 17.41 -13.83 -8.35
CA GLN A 237 18.79 -13.35 -8.19
C GLN A 237 19.58 -13.36 -9.50
N GLN A 238 19.37 -14.34 -10.38
CA GLN A 238 20.00 -14.39 -11.70
C GLN A 238 19.50 -13.24 -12.57
N GLN A 239 18.20 -12.97 -12.54
CA GLN A 239 17.58 -11.90 -13.31
C GLN A 239 18.08 -10.52 -12.86
N ILE A 240 18.15 -10.27 -11.55
CA ILE A 240 18.71 -9.03 -10.99
C ILE A 240 20.21 -8.89 -11.33
N ARG A 241 21.00 -9.96 -11.20
CA ARG A 241 22.42 -9.92 -11.61
C ARG A 241 22.57 -9.69 -13.12
N GLY A 242 21.64 -10.19 -13.92
CA GLY A 242 21.55 -9.97 -15.36
C GLY A 242 21.33 -8.50 -15.69
N GLU A 243 20.30 -7.88 -15.12
CA GLU A 243 19.97 -6.47 -15.33
C GLU A 243 21.09 -5.54 -14.84
N ILE A 244 21.71 -5.83 -13.69
CA ILE A 244 22.85 -5.06 -13.19
C ILE A 244 24.04 -5.19 -14.16
N ARG A 245 24.33 -6.39 -14.66
CA ARG A 245 25.44 -6.62 -15.61
C ARG A 245 25.18 -5.92 -16.94
N GLU A 246 23.95 -5.94 -17.43
CA GLU A 246 23.50 -5.18 -18.61
C GLU A 246 23.65 -3.67 -18.39
N GLY A 247 23.17 -3.15 -17.27
CA GLY A 247 23.30 -1.74 -16.90
C GLY A 247 24.77 -1.29 -16.85
N ILE A 248 25.65 -2.09 -16.24
CA ILE A 248 27.09 -1.81 -16.20
C ILE A 248 27.71 -1.87 -17.61
N ARG A 249 27.37 -2.88 -18.43
CA ARG A 249 27.87 -2.96 -19.82
C ARG A 249 27.41 -1.78 -20.68
N SER A 250 26.16 -1.36 -20.50
CA SER A 250 25.61 -0.19 -21.18
C SER A 250 26.36 1.08 -20.78
N ALA A 251 26.59 1.28 -19.48
CA ALA A 251 27.37 2.41 -18.97
C ALA A 251 28.83 2.41 -19.48
N VAL A 252 29.48 1.24 -19.52
CA VAL A 252 30.84 1.10 -20.05
C VAL A 252 30.87 1.36 -21.56
N ARG A 253 29.92 0.84 -22.34
CA ARG A 253 29.83 1.08 -23.78
C ARG A 253 29.62 2.56 -24.08
N GLY A 254 28.70 3.22 -23.36
CA GLY A 254 28.48 4.66 -23.47
C GLY A 254 29.74 5.47 -23.09
N SER A 255 30.52 5.01 -22.12
CA SER A 255 31.79 5.66 -21.73
C SER A 255 32.88 5.48 -22.79
N VAL A 256 32.95 4.32 -23.44
CA VAL A 256 33.90 4.05 -24.54
C VAL A 256 33.51 4.83 -25.80
N GLU A 257 32.22 4.91 -26.12
CA GLU A 257 31.72 5.72 -27.24
C GLU A 257 31.97 7.22 -27.01
N ALA A 258 31.74 7.72 -25.79
CA ALA A 258 32.09 9.09 -25.41
C ALA A 258 33.60 9.37 -25.46
N GLY A 259 34.44 8.41 -25.06
CA GLY A 259 35.90 8.50 -25.16
C GLY A 259 36.42 8.45 -26.61
N THR A 260 35.73 7.71 -27.50
CA THR A 260 36.09 7.62 -28.92
C THR A 260 35.71 8.89 -29.68
N GLN A 261 34.59 9.54 -29.33
CA GLN A 261 34.23 10.85 -29.85
C GLN A 261 35.19 11.96 -29.37
N ALA A 262 35.64 11.90 -28.11
CA ALA A 262 36.61 12.87 -27.57
C ALA A 262 37.99 12.76 -28.23
N THR A 263 38.44 11.55 -28.59
CA THR A 263 39.72 11.31 -29.27
C THR A 263 39.66 11.59 -30.77
N SER A 264 38.53 11.33 -31.43
CA SER A 264 38.33 11.72 -32.84
C SER A 264 38.34 13.23 -33.04
N ASN A 265 37.87 14.01 -32.05
CA ASN A 265 37.83 15.47 -32.13
C ASN A 265 39.19 16.14 -31.82
N GLN A 266 40.14 15.42 -31.22
CA GLN A 266 41.52 15.87 -31.03
C GLN A 266 42.43 15.56 -32.22
N ASN A 267 42.14 14.51 -33.00
CA ASN A 267 42.96 14.12 -34.16
C ASN A 267 42.71 14.99 -35.42
N SER A 268 41.65 15.79 -35.44
CA SER A 268 41.34 16.76 -36.52
C SER A 268 42.09 18.10 -36.41
N SER A 269 42.97 18.26 -35.42
CA SER A 269 43.63 19.54 -35.10
C SER A 269 45.15 19.57 -35.35
N GLN A 270 45.75 18.55 -35.99
CA GLN A 270 47.17 18.58 -36.33
C GLN A 270 47.42 19.29 -37.68
N PRO A 271 48.22 20.38 -37.74
CA PRO A 271 48.57 21.03 -38.99
C PRO A 271 49.60 20.21 -39.77
N SER A 272 49.26 19.91 -41.02
CA SER A 272 50.14 19.24 -41.99
C SER A 272 51.29 20.16 -42.38
N ALA A 273 52.49 19.90 -41.87
CA ALA A 273 53.72 20.51 -42.35
C ALA A 273 54.14 19.83 -43.66
N ALA A 274 54.02 20.55 -44.78
CA ALA A 274 54.57 20.12 -46.07
C ALA A 274 55.23 21.31 -46.78
N ARG A 275 56.56 21.16 -46.95
CA ARG A 275 57.50 21.77 -47.92
C ARG A 275 57.47 23.27 -48.16
#